data_AF-A0A7Y5GWJ1-F1
#
_entry.id   AF-A0A7Y5GWJ1-F1
#
_cell.length_a   1.000
_cell.length_b   1.000
_cell.length_c   1.000
_cell.angle_alpha   90.00
_cell.angle_beta   90.00
_cell.angle_gamma   90.00
#
_symmetry.space_group_name_H-M   'P 1'
#
loop_
_entity.id
_entity.type
_entity.pdbx_description
1 polymer ?
#
loop_
_entity_poly.entity_id
_entity_poly.type
_entity_poly.pdbx_seq_one_letter_code
_entity_poly.pdbx_strand_id
1 'polypeptide(L)'
;MNTSADTTHNVHGSHPEFLAHHFHTPEQQSSSAKLGMWIFLGQEVLFFGGLFMSYVALRFFYPETFLAAHEYLSIPLGGLNTVVLITSSLTMALAVRAAQTSNNPALIRNLIFTFLFACVFLVVKYFEYSHKVHDCLLPGHFYGLPIPDPNLPGEMMYSPHCTVAAEIPGKPHVFFALYFAMTGMHGIHVVGGLVVIAWILLRARRGDFSSAYYTPVENVGLYWHLVDLIWIFLFPLLYLVR
;
A
#
# COMPACT_ATOMS: atom_id res chain seq x y z
N MET A 1 -6.79 59.05 -46.88
CA MET A 1 -7.43 57.72 -46.88
C MET A 1 -6.65 56.84 -45.93
N ASN A 2 -7.18 56.65 -44.71
CA ASN A 2 -6.66 55.68 -43.74
C ASN A 2 -6.95 54.27 -44.26
N THR A 3 -5.93 53.45 -44.42
CA THR A 3 -6.07 52.00 -44.46
C THR A 3 -5.27 51.45 -43.28
N SER A 4 -5.94 51.37 -42.14
CA SER A 4 -5.50 50.58 -41.00
C SER A 4 -5.45 49.12 -41.44
N ALA A 5 -4.23 48.61 -41.61
CA ALA A 5 -3.97 47.19 -41.77
C ALA A 5 -4.50 46.48 -40.51
N ASP A 6 -5.52 45.65 -40.72
CA ASP A 6 -6.08 44.75 -39.72
C ASP A 6 -5.06 43.64 -39.47
N THR A 7 -4.10 43.91 -38.58
CA THR A 7 -3.26 42.89 -37.95
C THR A 7 -4.15 42.05 -37.06
N THR A 8 -4.78 41.04 -37.65
CA THR A 8 -5.31 39.89 -36.93
C THR A 8 -4.15 39.19 -36.25
N HIS A 9 -3.89 39.62 -35.01
CA HIS A 9 -2.98 38.95 -34.11
C HIS A 9 -3.40 37.48 -34.01
N ASN A 10 -2.54 36.58 -34.51
CA ASN A 10 -2.58 35.16 -34.20
C ASN A 10 -2.39 35.00 -32.68
N VAL A 11 -3.48 35.09 -31.92
CA VAL A 11 -3.54 34.71 -30.51
C VAL A 11 -3.67 33.19 -30.44
N HIS A 12 -2.71 32.47 -31.03
CA HIS A 12 -2.46 31.10 -30.61
C HIS A 12 -1.62 31.22 -29.34
N GLY A 13 -2.32 31.37 -28.21
CA GLY A 13 -1.72 31.35 -26.90
C GLY A 13 -0.81 30.14 -26.80
N SER A 14 0.44 30.37 -26.38
CA SER A 14 1.44 29.35 -26.15
C SER A 14 0.87 28.27 -25.23
N HIS A 15 0.40 27.16 -25.80
CA HIS A 15 -0.05 26.02 -25.03
C HIS A 15 1.15 25.46 -24.26
N PRO A 16 1.10 25.38 -22.91
CA PRO A 16 2.17 24.76 -22.15
C PRO A 16 2.35 23.32 -22.61
N GLU A 17 3.58 22.86 -22.80
CA GLU A 17 3.91 21.52 -23.32
C GLU A 17 3.25 20.38 -22.50
N PHE A 18 2.97 20.64 -21.22
CA PHE A 18 2.35 19.69 -20.29
C PHE A 18 0.82 19.71 -20.25
N LEU A 19 0.17 20.64 -20.98
CA LEU A 19 -1.29 20.75 -21.06
C LEU A 19 -1.82 19.74 -22.09
N ALA A 20 -2.66 18.81 -21.65
CA ALA A 20 -3.28 17.86 -22.56
C ALA A 20 -4.34 18.56 -23.44
N HIS A 21 -4.45 18.15 -24.71
CA HIS A 21 -5.29 18.80 -25.73
C HIS A 21 -6.78 18.90 -25.37
N HIS A 22 -7.28 18.06 -24.47
CA HIS A 22 -8.68 18.06 -24.03
C HIS A 22 -8.95 19.00 -22.83
N PHE A 23 -7.92 19.64 -22.28
CA PHE A 23 -8.07 20.65 -21.24
C PHE A 23 -7.82 22.05 -21.81
N HIS A 24 -8.64 23.00 -21.37
CA HIS A 24 -8.50 24.40 -21.79
C HIS A 24 -7.45 25.14 -20.95
N THR A 25 -7.27 24.75 -19.68
CA THR A 25 -6.29 25.39 -18.77
C THR A 25 -5.53 24.37 -17.90
N PRO A 26 -4.28 24.68 -17.49
CA PRO A 26 -3.52 23.88 -16.51
C PRO A 26 -4.25 23.65 -15.19
N GLU A 27 -4.98 24.66 -14.72
CA GLU A 27 -5.74 24.60 -13.47
C GLU A 27 -6.88 23.59 -13.57
N GLN A 28 -7.58 23.57 -14.71
CA GLN A 28 -8.63 22.60 -15.00
C GLN A 28 -8.05 21.18 -15.02
N GLN A 29 -6.95 20.95 -15.75
CA GLN A 29 -6.26 19.66 -15.79
C GLN A 29 -5.86 19.17 -14.39
N SER A 30 -5.25 20.04 -13.58
CA SER A 30 -4.83 19.72 -12.23
C SER A 30 -6.03 19.37 -11.34
N SER A 31 -7.09 20.16 -11.41
CA SER A 31 -8.31 19.96 -10.62
C SER A 31 -9.01 18.65 -10.98
N SER A 32 -9.14 18.34 -12.27
CA SER A 32 -9.71 17.07 -12.75
C SER A 32 -8.86 15.87 -12.33
N ALA A 33 -7.54 15.97 -12.41
CA ALA A 33 -6.63 14.90 -11.96
C ALA A 33 -6.74 14.67 -10.45
N LYS A 34 -6.85 15.72 -9.64
CA LYS A 34 -7.04 15.62 -8.18
C LYS A 34 -8.40 15.01 -7.84
N LEU A 35 -9.47 15.43 -8.51
CA LEU A 35 -10.81 14.86 -8.33
C LEU A 35 -10.80 13.35 -8.61
N GLY A 36 -10.23 12.95 -9.75
CA GLY A 36 -10.08 11.53 -10.12
C GLY A 36 -9.29 10.75 -9.06
N MET A 37 -8.21 11.34 -8.55
CA MET A 37 -7.42 10.73 -7.49
C MET A 37 -8.24 10.55 -6.21
N TRP A 38 -8.99 11.56 -5.75
CA TRP A 38 -9.83 11.44 -4.55
C TRP A 38 -10.93 10.38 -4.67
N ILE A 39 -11.56 10.27 -5.84
CA ILE A 39 -12.57 9.22 -6.10
C ILE A 39 -11.90 7.83 -6.05
N PHE A 40 -10.73 7.69 -6.67
CA PHE A 40 -9.95 6.45 -6.60
C PHE A 40 -9.52 6.10 -5.17
N LEU A 41 -9.05 7.06 -4.37
CA LEU A 41 -8.74 6.84 -2.96
C LEU A 41 -9.98 6.45 -2.16
N GLY A 42 -11.12 7.09 -2.45
CA GLY A 42 -12.40 6.79 -1.81
C GLY A 42 -12.83 5.34 -2.06
N GLN A 43 -12.67 4.82 -3.27
CA GLN A 43 -13.00 3.41 -3.52
C GLN A 43 -12.05 2.48 -2.79
N GLU A 44 -10.75 2.78 -2.73
CA GLU A 44 -9.77 1.95 -2.02
C GLU A 44 -10.09 1.87 -0.52
N VAL A 45 -10.53 2.98 0.07
CA VAL A 45 -11.01 3.01 1.47
C VAL A 45 -12.23 2.10 1.66
N LEU A 46 -13.17 2.07 0.71
CA LEU A 46 -14.33 1.18 0.77
C LEU A 46 -13.93 -0.29 0.60
N PHE A 47 -13.00 -0.58 -0.31
CA PHE A 47 -12.46 -1.92 -0.55
C PHE A 47 -11.83 -2.50 0.73
N PHE A 48 -10.89 -1.77 1.34
CA PHE A 48 -10.29 -2.19 2.61
C PHE A 48 -11.27 -2.11 3.78
N GLY A 49 -12.22 -1.18 3.77
CA GLY A 49 -13.30 -1.08 4.75
C GLY A 49 -14.14 -2.35 4.85
N GLY A 50 -14.47 -2.97 3.71
CA GLY A 50 -15.15 -4.27 3.66
C GLY A 50 -14.32 -5.40 4.27
N LEU A 51 -13.00 -5.43 4.01
CA LEU A 51 -12.09 -6.40 4.58
C LEU A 51 -11.95 -6.23 6.11
N PHE A 52 -11.82 -4.99 6.59
CA PHE A 52 -11.80 -4.69 8.02
C PHE A 52 -13.10 -5.08 8.73
N MET A 53 -14.25 -4.79 8.12
CA MET A 53 -15.55 -5.20 8.65
C MET A 53 -15.65 -6.73 8.75
N SER A 54 -15.17 -7.45 7.72
CA SER A 54 -15.14 -8.91 7.72
C SER A 54 -14.27 -9.47 8.85
N TYR A 55 -13.12 -8.85 9.11
CA TYR A 55 -12.26 -9.20 10.24
C TYR A 55 -12.95 -8.97 11.59
N VAL A 56 -13.56 -7.80 11.79
CA VAL A 56 -14.24 -7.46 13.05
C VAL A 56 -15.41 -8.40 13.32
N ALA A 57 -16.21 -8.69 12.28
CA ALA A 57 -17.32 -9.64 12.39
C ALA A 57 -16.81 -11.04 12.79
N LEU A 58 -15.79 -11.56 12.11
CA LEU A 58 -15.24 -12.89 12.41
C LEU A 58 -14.56 -12.94 13.79
N ARG A 59 -13.91 -11.86 14.22
CA ARG A 59 -13.37 -11.74 15.58
C ARG A 59 -14.48 -11.79 16.64
N PHE A 60 -15.63 -11.16 16.37
CA PHE A 60 -16.78 -11.19 17.28
C PHE A 60 -17.41 -12.58 17.38
N PHE A 61 -17.49 -13.32 16.27
CA PHE A 61 -18.07 -14.67 16.26
C PHE A 61 -17.11 -15.77 16.75
N TYR A 62 -15.79 -15.60 16.62
CA TYR A 62 -14.79 -16.61 16.96
C TYR A 62 -13.64 -16.06 17.85
N PRO A 63 -13.93 -15.48 19.02
CA PRO A 63 -12.95 -14.76 19.83
C PRO A 63 -11.75 -15.61 20.26
N GLU A 64 -11.98 -16.84 20.72
CA GLU A 64 -10.94 -17.77 21.18
C GLU A 64 -9.88 -18.06 20.11
N THR A 65 -10.28 -18.03 18.84
CA THR A 65 -9.39 -18.40 17.72
C THR A 65 -8.53 -17.25 17.26
N PHE A 66 -9.04 -16.03 17.40
CA PHE A 66 -8.27 -14.82 17.15
C PHE A 66 -7.25 -14.60 18.25
N LEU A 67 -7.58 -14.93 19.50
CA LEU A 67 -6.65 -14.93 20.62
C LEU A 67 -5.51 -15.94 20.41
N ALA A 68 -5.84 -17.19 20.07
CA ALA A 68 -4.83 -18.24 19.84
C ALA A 68 -3.94 -17.94 18.61
N ALA A 69 -4.51 -17.39 17.54
CA ALA A 69 -3.75 -17.08 16.33
C ALA A 69 -2.80 -15.87 16.49
N HIS A 70 -3.10 -14.96 17.41
CA HIS A 70 -2.26 -13.81 17.73
C HIS A 70 -0.87 -14.19 18.24
N GLU A 71 -0.73 -15.33 18.92
CA GLU A 71 0.56 -15.80 19.46
C GLU A 71 1.58 -16.14 18.37
N TYR A 72 1.12 -16.40 17.14
CA TYR A 72 1.96 -16.69 15.98
C TYR A 72 2.39 -15.43 15.20
N LEU A 73 2.03 -14.24 15.69
CA LEU A 73 2.38 -12.97 15.05
C LEU A 73 3.54 -12.28 15.76
N SER A 74 4.58 -11.95 14.99
CA SER A 74 5.77 -11.27 15.49
C SER A 74 5.54 -9.76 15.61
N ILE A 75 5.17 -9.29 16.80
CA ILE A 75 5.00 -7.86 17.12
C ILE A 75 6.26 -7.03 16.76
N PRO A 76 7.51 -7.46 17.06
CA PRO A 76 8.69 -6.65 16.77
C PRO A 76 8.90 -6.40 15.27
N LEU A 77 8.71 -7.43 14.43
CA LEU A 77 8.82 -7.29 12.96
C LEU A 77 7.69 -6.44 12.38
N GLY A 78 6.47 -6.56 12.94
CA GLY A 78 5.36 -5.69 12.59
C GLY A 78 5.62 -4.22 12.98
N GLY A 79 6.17 -3.99 14.18
CA GLY A 79 6.51 -2.66 14.67
C GLY A 79 7.63 -2.00 13.87
N LEU A 80 8.66 -2.75 13.49
CA LEU A 80 9.73 -2.27 12.60
C LEU A 80 9.13 -1.78 11.27
N ASN A 81 8.24 -2.56 10.67
CA ASN A 81 7.56 -2.18 9.42
C ASN A 81 6.74 -0.89 9.55
N THR A 82 6.07 -0.70 10.68
CA THR A 82 5.31 0.53 10.96
C THR A 82 6.23 1.75 11.05
N VAL A 83 7.37 1.65 11.73
CA VAL A 83 8.36 2.74 11.77
C VAL A 83 8.92 3.06 10.38
N VAL A 84 9.24 2.01 9.60
CA VAL A 84 9.73 2.14 8.23
C VAL A 84 8.71 2.86 7.34
N LEU A 85 7.44 2.47 7.39
CA LEU A 85 6.40 3.08 6.55
C LEU A 85 6.07 4.51 6.95
N ILE A 86 5.97 4.82 8.24
CA ILE A 86 5.75 6.20 8.70
C ILE A 86 6.90 7.10 8.26
N THR A 87 8.15 6.61 8.38
CA THR A 87 9.33 7.34 7.91
C THR A 87 9.30 7.51 6.38
N SER A 88 8.91 6.47 5.65
CA SER A 88 8.71 6.52 4.20
C SER A 88 7.68 7.59 3.81
N SER A 89 6.55 7.63 4.51
CA SER A 89 5.46 8.59 4.32
C SER A 89 5.95 10.03 4.55
N LEU A 90 6.73 10.27 5.60
CA LEU A 90 7.37 11.57 5.83
C LEU A 90 8.27 11.97 4.66
N THR A 91 9.12 11.06 4.17
CA THR A 91 10.00 11.37 3.03
C THR A 91 9.19 11.67 1.75
N MET A 92 8.07 10.99 1.54
CA MET A 92 7.17 11.28 0.42
C MET A 92 6.55 12.68 0.53
N ALA A 93 6.09 13.08 1.71
CA ALA A 93 5.57 14.42 1.94
C ALA A 93 6.63 15.51 1.65
N LEU A 94 7.87 15.25 2.06
CA LEU A 94 9.01 16.14 1.73
C LEU A 94 9.32 16.16 0.23
N ALA A 95 9.11 15.05 -0.49
CA ALA A 95 9.24 15.00 -1.95
C ALA A 95 8.19 15.88 -2.63
N VAL A 96 6.91 15.77 -2.23
CA VAL A 96 5.83 16.62 -2.76
C VAL A 96 6.13 18.11 -2.51
N ARG A 97 6.57 18.47 -1.30
CA ARG A 97 6.97 19.86 -0.98
C ARG A 97 8.15 20.34 -1.84
N ALA A 98 9.11 19.47 -2.12
CA ALA A 98 10.24 19.80 -2.98
C ALA A 98 9.79 20.02 -4.44
N ALA A 99 8.83 19.25 -4.93
CA ALA A 99 8.24 19.45 -6.26
C ALA A 99 7.49 20.80 -6.34
N GLN A 100 6.72 21.16 -5.31
CA GLN A 100 6.00 22.45 -5.23
C GLN A 100 6.94 23.66 -5.25
N THR A 101 8.14 23.53 -4.67
CA THR A 101 9.16 24.59 -4.62
C THR A 101 10.19 24.50 -5.75
N SER A 102 9.97 23.65 -6.77
CA SER A 102 10.89 23.38 -7.89
C SER A 102 12.30 22.95 -7.45
N ASN A 103 12.45 22.40 -6.25
CA ASN A 103 13.73 21.89 -5.73
C ASN A 103 13.96 20.45 -6.19
N ASN A 104 14.38 20.30 -7.45
CA ASN A 104 14.61 18.99 -8.09
C ASN A 104 15.60 18.08 -7.34
N PRO A 105 16.75 18.57 -6.83
CA PRO A 105 17.66 17.73 -6.04
C PRO A 105 17.00 17.15 -4.77
N ALA A 106 16.24 17.98 -4.04
CA ALA A 106 15.54 17.51 -2.85
C ALA A 106 14.40 16.53 -3.20
N LEU A 107 13.67 16.78 -4.29
CA LEU A 107 12.63 15.88 -4.81
C LEU A 107 13.20 14.49 -5.08
N ILE A 108 14.28 14.41 -5.87
CA ILE A 108 14.92 13.14 -6.25
C ILE A 108 15.44 12.42 -5.01
N ARG A 109 16.14 13.12 -4.11
CA ARG A 109 16.68 12.54 -2.87
C ARG A 109 15.56 11.93 -2.02
N ASN A 110 14.47 12.67 -1.81
CA ASN A 110 13.37 12.23 -0.97
C ASN A 110 12.65 11.02 -1.59
N LEU A 111 12.41 11.02 -2.91
CA LEU A 111 11.83 9.87 -3.63
C LEU A 111 12.70 8.61 -3.53
N ILE A 112 14.04 8.76 -3.59
CA ILE A 112 14.96 7.62 -3.39
C ILE A 112 14.79 7.05 -1.97
N PHE A 113 14.74 7.90 -0.94
CA PHE A 113 14.52 7.41 0.42
C PHE A 113 13.17 6.70 0.58
N THR A 114 12.09 7.27 0.04
CA THR A 114 10.77 6.62 0.03
C THR A 114 10.82 5.24 -0.62
N PHE A 115 11.47 5.14 -1.78
CA PHE A 115 11.64 3.88 -2.51
C PHE A 115 12.44 2.84 -1.69
N LEU A 116 13.52 3.26 -1.04
CA LEU A 116 14.34 2.36 -0.21
C LEU A 116 13.57 1.84 1.00
N PHE A 117 12.83 2.71 1.71
CA PHE A 117 12.01 2.28 2.84
C PHE A 117 10.91 1.30 2.41
N ALA A 118 10.27 1.55 1.27
CA ALA A 118 9.30 0.61 0.69
C ALA A 118 9.93 -0.77 0.39
N CYS A 119 11.13 -0.81 -0.18
CA CYS A 119 11.85 -2.07 -0.38
C CYS A 119 12.17 -2.79 0.94
N VAL A 120 12.61 -2.05 1.97
CA VAL A 120 12.86 -2.62 3.30
C VAL A 120 11.59 -3.26 3.87
N PHE A 121 10.44 -2.58 3.76
CA PHE A 121 9.16 -3.12 4.18
C PHE A 121 8.84 -4.46 3.50
N LEU A 122 9.00 -4.53 2.17
CA LEU A 122 8.76 -5.76 1.41
C LEU A 122 9.71 -6.90 1.80
N VAL A 123 10.98 -6.59 2.06
CA VAL A 123 11.96 -7.59 2.51
C VAL A 123 11.60 -8.15 3.89
N VAL A 124 11.27 -7.29 4.85
CA VAL A 124 10.85 -7.75 6.19
C VAL A 124 9.58 -8.61 6.07
N LYS A 125 8.63 -8.21 5.22
CA LYS A 125 7.42 -9.01 4.98
C LYS A 125 7.68 -10.33 4.30
N TYR A 126 8.61 -10.38 3.36
CA TYR A 126 9.02 -11.62 2.71
C TYR A 126 9.56 -12.63 3.72
N PHE A 127 10.43 -12.21 4.65
CA PHE A 127 10.93 -13.09 5.70
C PHE A 127 9.82 -13.54 6.66
N GLU A 128 8.92 -12.63 7.04
CA GLU A 128 7.79 -12.97 7.90
C GLU A 128 6.83 -13.98 7.24
N TYR A 129 6.56 -13.82 5.94
CA TYR A 129 5.73 -14.75 5.17
C TYR A 129 6.41 -16.10 4.99
N SER A 130 7.70 -16.10 4.65
CA SER A 130 8.46 -17.35 4.46
C SER A 130 8.45 -18.20 5.73
N HIS A 131 8.64 -17.59 6.90
CA HIS A 131 8.53 -18.31 8.19
C HIS A 131 7.14 -18.94 8.37
N LYS A 132 6.06 -18.21 8.10
CA LYS A 132 4.68 -18.72 8.20
C LYS A 132 4.37 -19.83 7.19
N VAL A 133 4.99 -19.80 6.01
CA VAL A 133 4.89 -20.87 5.01
C VAL A 133 5.58 -22.13 5.52
N HIS A 134 6.76 -22.00 6.14
CA HIS A 134 7.47 -23.12 6.75
C HIS A 134 6.73 -23.71 7.96
N ASP A 135 6.02 -22.88 8.73
CA ASP A 135 5.17 -23.29 9.85
C ASP A 135 3.78 -23.82 9.42
N CYS A 136 3.52 -23.90 8.10
CA CYS A 136 2.25 -24.24 7.46
C CYS A 136 1.01 -23.59 8.08
N LEU A 137 1.16 -22.30 8.37
CA LEU A 137 0.06 -21.42 8.78
C LEU A 137 -0.67 -20.83 7.57
N LEU A 138 -0.66 -21.52 6.42
CA LEU A 138 -1.23 -21.06 5.17
C LEU A 138 -2.77 -21.08 5.20
N PRO A 139 -3.44 -20.29 4.35
CA PRO A 139 -4.89 -20.20 4.38
C PRO A 139 -5.58 -21.45 3.83
N GLY A 140 -6.72 -21.82 4.42
CA GLY A 140 -7.59 -22.88 3.92
C GLY A 140 -6.98 -24.28 4.05
N HIS A 141 -6.94 -25.02 2.93
CA HIS A 141 -6.52 -26.43 2.91
C HIS A 141 -5.06 -26.68 3.26
N PHE A 142 -4.24 -25.62 3.24
CA PHE A 142 -2.81 -25.65 3.53
C PHE A 142 -2.49 -25.32 5.00
N TYR A 143 -3.52 -25.16 5.83
CA TYR A 143 -3.36 -24.93 7.27
C TYR A 143 -3.11 -26.27 7.98
N GLY A 144 -1.91 -26.43 8.53
CA GLY A 144 -1.51 -27.65 9.25
C GLY A 144 -1.00 -27.34 10.64
N LEU A 145 -1.85 -27.49 11.67
CA LEU A 145 -1.37 -27.60 13.05
C LEU A 145 -0.96 -29.05 13.35
N PRO A 146 -0.11 -29.26 14.37
CA PRO A 146 0.16 -30.60 14.88
C PRO A 146 -1.16 -31.25 15.35
N ILE A 147 -1.44 -32.46 14.88
CA ILE A 147 -2.57 -33.29 15.31
C ILE A 147 -2.10 -34.38 16.26
N PRO A 148 -2.94 -34.86 17.19
CA PRO A 148 -2.61 -36.02 18.02
C PRO A 148 -2.19 -37.21 17.14
N ASP A 149 -1.04 -37.80 17.42
CA ASP A 149 -0.56 -38.95 16.68
C ASP A 149 -1.47 -40.16 16.98
N PRO A 150 -2.14 -40.75 15.97
CA PRO A 150 -3.02 -41.90 16.19
C PRO A 150 -2.27 -43.14 16.70
N ASN A 151 -0.94 -43.19 16.55
CA ASN A 151 -0.09 -44.29 17.00
C ASN A 151 0.60 -44.00 18.34
N LEU A 152 0.66 -42.73 18.77
CA LEU A 152 1.40 -42.29 19.96
C LEU A 152 0.52 -41.37 20.84
N PRO A 153 -0.17 -41.92 21.85
CA PRO A 153 -1.04 -41.14 22.74
C PRO A 153 -0.25 -40.06 23.50
N GLY A 154 -0.63 -38.80 23.30
CA GLY A 154 0.01 -37.65 23.95
C GLY A 154 1.12 -36.99 23.12
N GLU A 155 1.49 -37.56 21.97
CA GLU A 155 2.37 -36.91 21.01
C GLU A 155 1.57 -36.21 19.91
N MET A 156 2.12 -35.10 19.41
CA MET A 156 1.52 -34.28 18.37
C MET A 156 2.33 -34.45 17.09
N MET A 157 1.72 -35.00 16.04
CA MET A 157 2.31 -35.20 14.72
C MET A 157 2.00 -34.03 13.79
N TYR A 158 3.00 -33.60 13.01
CA TYR A 158 2.79 -32.66 11.92
C TYR A 158 2.44 -33.40 10.63
N SER A 159 1.38 -32.98 9.92
CA SER A 159 1.02 -33.61 8.64
C SER A 159 2.16 -33.44 7.62
N PRO A 160 2.69 -34.52 7.00
CA PRO A 160 3.84 -34.46 6.07
C PRO A 160 3.63 -33.54 4.85
N HIS A 161 2.38 -33.15 4.59
CA HIS A 161 2.00 -32.35 3.43
C HIS A 161 1.28 -31.06 3.81
N CYS A 162 1.25 -30.68 5.09
CA CYS A 162 0.53 -29.50 5.56
C CYS A 162 -0.93 -29.47 5.09
N THR A 163 -1.52 -30.65 5.01
CA THR A 163 -2.90 -30.88 4.64
C THR A 163 -3.76 -30.99 5.88
N VAL A 164 -4.98 -30.46 5.79
CA VAL A 164 -5.98 -30.47 6.86
C VAL A 164 -6.07 -31.85 7.51
N ALA A 165 -5.58 -31.96 8.73
CA ALA A 165 -5.96 -33.04 9.60
C ALA A 165 -7.20 -32.57 10.37
N ALA A 166 -8.32 -33.26 10.13
CA ALA A 166 -9.59 -33.25 10.86
C ALA A 166 -10.03 -31.92 11.54
N GLU A 167 -11.18 -31.38 11.11
CA GLU A 167 -11.92 -30.25 11.75
C GLU A 167 -11.31 -29.72 13.06
N ILE A 168 -10.32 -28.82 12.94
CA ILE A 168 -9.66 -28.25 14.11
C ILE A 168 -10.68 -27.38 14.86
N PRO A 169 -10.94 -27.65 16.16
CA PRO A 169 -11.85 -26.84 16.97
C PRO A 169 -11.47 -25.36 16.87
N GLY A 170 -12.44 -24.52 16.51
CA GLY A 170 -12.27 -23.07 16.41
C GLY A 170 -11.93 -22.50 15.02
N LYS A 171 -11.57 -23.30 14.01
CA LYS A 171 -11.29 -22.79 12.65
C LYS A 171 -10.19 -21.69 12.56
N PRO A 172 -8.99 -21.88 13.15
CA PRO A 172 -7.89 -20.90 13.08
C PRO A 172 -7.41 -20.59 11.64
N HIS A 173 -7.63 -21.50 10.70
CA HIS A 173 -7.40 -21.28 9.27
C HIS A 173 -8.17 -20.07 8.69
N VAL A 174 -9.30 -19.68 9.30
CA VAL A 174 -10.09 -18.50 8.88
C VAL A 174 -9.36 -17.21 9.25
N PHE A 175 -8.71 -17.16 10.42
CA PHE A 175 -7.88 -16.03 10.81
C PHE A 175 -6.73 -15.84 9.83
N PHE A 176 -5.98 -16.91 9.55
CA PHE A 176 -4.86 -16.83 8.60
C PHE A 176 -5.33 -16.51 7.18
N ALA A 177 -6.49 -17.00 6.75
CA ALA A 177 -7.11 -16.58 5.49
C ALA A 177 -7.35 -15.07 5.42
N LEU A 178 -7.94 -14.48 6.46
CA LEU A 178 -8.10 -13.03 6.54
C LEU A 178 -6.78 -12.28 6.64
N TYR A 179 -5.83 -12.79 7.43
CA TYR A 179 -4.49 -12.22 7.55
C TYR A 179 -3.80 -12.13 6.19
N PHE A 180 -3.74 -13.24 5.44
CA PHE A 180 -3.11 -13.28 4.13
C PHE A 180 -3.89 -12.46 3.09
N ALA A 181 -5.23 -12.47 3.14
CA ALA A 181 -6.03 -11.64 2.25
C ALA A 181 -5.76 -10.14 2.47
N MET A 182 -5.84 -9.67 3.72
CA MET A 182 -5.66 -8.25 4.03
C MET A 182 -4.21 -7.79 3.83
N THR A 183 -3.24 -8.53 4.37
CA THR A 183 -1.82 -8.14 4.27
C THR A 183 -1.25 -8.40 2.88
N GLY A 184 -1.73 -9.42 2.17
CA GLY A 184 -1.36 -9.71 0.78
C GLY A 184 -1.90 -8.67 -0.19
N MET A 185 -3.19 -8.31 -0.07
CA MET A 185 -3.76 -7.21 -0.85
C MET A 185 -3.03 -5.90 -0.57
N HIS A 186 -2.73 -5.59 0.69
CA HIS A 186 -1.91 -4.43 1.02
C HIS A 186 -0.51 -4.50 0.39
N GLY A 187 0.15 -5.66 0.43
CA GLY A 187 1.43 -5.88 -0.24
C GLY A 187 1.39 -5.61 -1.75
N ILE A 188 0.33 -6.01 -2.44
CA ILE A 188 0.12 -5.69 -3.86
C ILE A 188 0.04 -4.18 -4.08
N HIS A 189 -0.65 -3.45 -3.21
CA HIS A 189 -0.73 -1.98 -3.27
C HIS A 189 0.64 -1.32 -3.03
N VAL A 190 1.42 -1.83 -2.08
CA VAL A 190 2.79 -1.36 -1.84
C VAL A 190 3.66 -1.56 -3.09
N VAL A 191 3.56 -2.72 -3.75
CA VAL A 191 4.29 -2.99 -5.00
C VAL A 191 3.82 -2.05 -6.13
N GLY A 192 2.51 -1.85 -6.28
CA GLY A 192 1.96 -0.88 -7.24
C GLY A 192 2.47 0.54 -6.99
N GLY A 193 2.49 0.97 -5.73
CA GLY A 193 3.05 2.25 -5.32
C GLY A 193 4.54 2.36 -5.61
N LEU A 194 5.32 1.29 -5.37
CA LEU A 194 6.74 1.25 -5.67
C LEU A 194 7.02 1.46 -7.17
N VAL A 195 6.22 0.83 -8.04
CA VAL A 195 6.31 1.01 -9.50
C VAL A 195 6.03 2.46 -9.89
N VAL A 196 4.98 3.06 -9.34
CA VAL A 196 4.60 4.43 -9.65
C VAL A 196 5.61 5.44 -9.10
N ILE A 197 6.19 5.19 -7.91
CA ILE A 197 7.27 5.99 -7.34
C ILE A 197 8.53 5.90 -8.19
N ALA A 198 8.91 4.71 -8.65
CA ALA A 198 10.03 4.53 -9.55
C ALA A 198 9.81 5.31 -10.86
N TRP A 199 8.59 5.26 -11.41
CA TRP A 199 8.23 6.00 -12.61
C TRP A 199 8.36 7.52 -12.42
N ILE A 200 7.82 8.07 -11.32
CA ILE A 200 8.00 9.48 -10.97
C ILE A 200 9.48 9.82 -10.73
N LEU A 201 10.25 8.95 -10.09
CA LEU A 201 11.67 9.18 -9.83
C LEU A 201 12.48 9.29 -11.15
N LEU A 202 12.22 8.41 -12.12
CA LEU A 202 12.85 8.48 -13.44
C LEU A 202 12.48 9.79 -14.16
N ARG A 203 11.22 10.19 -14.04
CA ARG A 203 10.70 11.42 -14.63
C ARG A 203 11.26 12.69 -13.96
N ALA A 204 11.44 12.66 -12.63
CA ALA A 204 12.05 13.74 -11.87
C ALA A 204 13.53 13.93 -12.25
N ARG A 205 14.26 12.85 -12.56
CA ARG A 205 15.63 12.93 -13.06
C ARG A 205 15.76 13.58 -14.43
N ARG A 206 14.69 13.57 -15.24
CA ARG A 206 14.64 14.26 -16.54
C ARG A 206 14.36 15.76 -16.40
N GLY A 207 13.93 16.20 -15.21
CA GLY A 207 13.60 17.61 -14.95
C GLY A 207 12.16 17.99 -15.33
N ASP A 208 11.29 17.01 -15.57
CA ASP A 208 9.92 17.22 -16.06
C ASP A 208 8.97 17.87 -15.03
N PHE A 209 9.41 18.02 -13.77
CA PHE A 209 8.60 18.59 -12.70
C PHE A 209 9.07 19.98 -12.33
N SER A 210 8.09 20.87 -12.14
CA SER A 210 8.27 22.24 -11.70
C SER A 210 7.09 22.66 -10.83
N SER A 211 7.16 23.84 -10.23
CA SER A 211 6.05 24.44 -9.48
C SER A 211 4.79 24.65 -10.33
N ALA A 212 4.91 24.70 -11.65
CA ALA A 212 3.77 24.77 -12.57
C ALA A 212 3.17 23.38 -12.88
N TYR A 213 3.95 22.31 -12.71
CA TYR A 213 3.55 20.94 -13.03
C TYR A 213 4.10 19.96 -11.99
N TYR A 214 3.44 19.90 -10.83
CA TYR A 214 3.76 18.96 -9.74
C TYR A 214 2.60 18.02 -9.38
N THR A 215 1.42 18.21 -9.97
CA THR A 215 0.21 17.42 -9.68
C THR A 215 0.42 15.89 -9.74
N PRO A 216 1.20 15.33 -10.68
CA PRO A 216 1.47 13.89 -10.67
C PRO A 216 2.23 13.44 -9.42
N VAL A 217 3.22 14.21 -8.96
CA VAL A 217 3.99 13.89 -7.73
C VAL A 217 3.07 13.94 -6.52
N GLU A 218 2.20 14.95 -6.45
CA GLU A 218 1.21 15.10 -5.38
C GLU A 218 0.22 13.92 -5.36
N ASN A 219 -0.34 13.54 -6.51
CA ASN A 219 -1.27 12.40 -6.60
C ASN A 219 -0.63 11.08 -6.18
N VAL A 220 0.63 10.85 -6.58
CA VAL A 220 1.40 9.68 -6.14
C VAL A 220 1.69 9.74 -4.64
N GLY A 221 1.96 10.93 -4.11
CA GLY A 221 2.06 11.15 -2.66
C GLY A 221 0.76 10.78 -1.94
N LEU A 222 -0.39 11.27 -2.41
CA LEU A 222 -1.70 10.94 -1.84
C LEU A 222 -1.98 9.43 -1.84
N TYR A 223 -1.66 8.73 -2.94
CA TYR A 223 -1.74 7.27 -2.99
C TYR A 223 -0.87 6.61 -1.92
N TRP A 224 0.41 7.00 -1.87
CA TRP A 224 1.36 6.41 -0.94
C TRP A 224 0.96 6.62 0.52
N HIS A 225 0.45 7.82 0.86
CA HIS A 225 -0.08 8.12 2.19
C HIS A 225 -1.30 7.27 2.53
N LEU A 226 -2.18 6.98 1.57
CA LEU A 226 -3.31 6.06 1.81
C LEU A 226 -2.82 4.64 2.10
N VAL A 227 -1.87 4.13 1.32
CA VAL A 227 -1.29 2.80 1.54
C VAL A 227 -0.69 2.70 2.94
N ASP A 228 0.10 3.70 3.36
CA ASP A 228 0.65 3.79 4.72
C ASP A 228 -0.45 3.84 5.80
N LEU A 229 -1.49 4.66 5.59
CA LEU A 229 -2.62 4.76 6.51
C LEU A 229 -3.34 3.41 6.69
N ILE A 230 -3.54 2.64 5.63
CA ILE A 230 -4.13 1.29 5.70
C ILE A 230 -3.25 0.39 6.58
N TRP A 231 -1.92 0.47 6.47
CA TRP A 231 -1.01 -0.30 7.32
C TRP A 231 -1.11 0.09 8.79
N ILE A 232 -1.21 1.39 9.07
CA ILE A 232 -1.39 1.92 10.44
C ILE A 232 -2.65 1.35 11.10
N PHE A 233 -3.69 1.01 10.34
CA PHE A 233 -4.86 0.31 10.86
C PHE A 233 -4.68 -1.21 10.92
N LEU A 234 -4.07 -1.82 9.90
CA LEU A 234 -3.82 -3.27 9.87
C LEU A 234 -2.92 -3.75 11.01
N PHE A 235 -1.85 -3.00 11.31
CA PHE A 235 -0.87 -3.42 12.31
C PHE A 235 -1.50 -3.56 13.71
N PRO A 236 -2.17 -2.56 14.30
CA PRO A 236 -2.82 -2.73 15.60
C PRO A 236 -3.90 -3.80 15.58
N LEU A 237 -4.73 -3.82 14.54
CA LEU A 237 -5.88 -4.70 14.44
C LEU A 237 -5.48 -6.18 14.38
N LEU A 238 -4.35 -6.50 13.72
CA LEU A 238 -3.83 -7.87 13.62
C LEU A 238 -2.81 -8.21 14.73
N TYR A 239 -1.89 -7.31 15.07
CA TYR A 239 -0.71 -7.61 15.89
C TYR A 239 -0.78 -7.08 17.33
N LEU A 240 -1.66 -6.13 17.65
CA LEU A 240 -1.72 -5.56 19.01
C LEU A 240 -3.01 -5.89 19.76
N VAL A 241 -4.13 -5.99 19.04
CA VAL A 241 -5.41 -6.32 19.63
C VAL A 241 -5.45 -7.82 19.92
N ARG A 242 -5.41 -8.15 21.22
CA ARG A 242 -5.73 -9.48 21.77
C ARG A 242 -7.22 -9.55 22.00
#